data_AF-X1FHM0-F1
#
_entry.id   AF-X1FHM0-F1
#
_cell.length_a   1.000
_cell.length_b   1.000
_cell.length_c   1.000
_cell.angle_alpha   90.00
_cell.angle_beta   90.00
_cell.angle_gamma   90.00
#
_symmetry.space_group_name_H-M   'P 1'
#
loop_
_entity.id
_entity.type
_entity.pdbx_description
1 polymer ?
#
loop_
_entity_poly.entity_id
_entity_poly.type
_entity_poly.pdbx_seq_one_letter_code
_entity_poly.pdbx_strand_id
1 'polypeptide(L)' 'MAEVLVLVEHADGALKKVSSELITAARVLGEPAAVVMGKPGTADPL' A
#
# COMPACT_ATOMS: atom_id res chain seq x y z
N MET A 1 -0.90 -4.87 18.15
CA MET A 1 -1.97 -4.07 17.51
C MET A 1 -2.53 -4.88 16.34
N ALA A 2 -3.75 -4.58 15.90
CA ALA A 2 -4.30 -5.23 14.70
C ALA A 2 -3.50 -4.79 13.46
N GLU A 3 -3.38 -5.69 12.48
CA GLU A 3 -2.83 -5.37 11.17
C GLU A 3 -3.86 -4.59 10.35
N VAL A 4 -3.42 -3.51 9.70
CA VAL A 4 -4.27 -2.61 8.92
C VAL A 4 -3.86 -2.72 7.46
N LEU A 5 -4.68 -3.40 6.67
CA LEU A 5 -4.44 -3.59 5.25
C LEU A 5 -4.78 -2.31 4.47
N VAL A 6 -3.78 -1.75 3.79
CA VAL A 6 -3.94 -0.56 2.94
C VAL A 6 -3.79 -0.98 1.49
N LEU A 7 -4.89 -0.97 0.73
CA LEU A 7 -4.85 -1.17 -0.71
C LEU A 7 -4.12 -0.01 -1.37
N VAL A 8 -3.00 -0.29 -2.02
CA VAL A 8 -2.20 0.75 -2.68
C VAL A 8 -2.66 0.94 -4.12
N GLU A 9 -2.87 2.20 -4.47
CA GLU A 9 -3.04 2.61 -5.85
C GLU A 9 -1.66 2.89 -6.47
N HIS A 10 -1.42 2.30 -7.65
CA HIS A 10 -0.21 2.49 -8.44
C HIS A 10 -0.55 2.62 -9.93
N ALA A 11 0.34 3.26 -10.68
CA ALA A 11 0.30 3.35 -12.13
C ALA A 11 1.74 3.42 -12.65
N ASP A 12 2.00 2.78 -13.80
CA ASP A 12 3.30 2.81 -14.48
C ASP A 12 4.50 2.44 -13.58
N GLY A 13 4.31 1.52 -12.63
CA GLY A 13 5.36 1.09 -11.70
C GLY A 13 5.67 2.09 -10.59
N ALA A 14 4.79 3.07 -10.35
CA ALA A 14 4.94 4.03 -9.26
C ALA A 14 3.68 4.12 -8.40
N LEU A 15 3.87 4.24 -7.09
CA LEU A 15 2.79 4.50 -6.15
C LEU A 15 2.22 5.91 -6.35
N LYS A 16 0.89 6.04 -6.28
CA LYS A 16 0.28 7.37 -6.14
C LYS A 16 0.58 7.92 -4.74
N LYS A 17 0.79 9.24 -4.66
CA LYS A 17 1.07 9.95 -3.40
C LYS A 17 0.07 9.64 -2.28
N VAL A 18 -1.22 9.55 -2.64
CA VAL A 18 -2.30 9.24 -1.69
C VAL A 18 -2.09 7.91 -0.96
N SER A 19 -1.49 6.91 -1.61
CA SER A 19 -1.18 5.61 -0.98
C SER A 19 -0.20 5.78 0.18
N SER A 20 0.85 6.58 0.01
CA SER A 20 1.84 6.86 1.07
C SER A 20 1.23 7.64 2.25
N GLU A 21 0.32 8.56 1.95
CA GLU A 21 -0.43 9.31 2.97
C GLU A 21 -1.36 8.37 3.76
N LEU A 22 -2.06 7.44 3.09
CA LEU A 22 -2.91 6.45 3.73
C LEU A 22 -2.14 5.45 4.60
N ILE A 23 -0.97 4.98 4.15
CA ILE A 23 -0.08 4.12 4.97
C ILE A 23 0.34 4.85 6.25
N THR A 24 0.65 6.15 6.14
CA THR A 24 1.00 6.97 7.31
C THR A 24 -0.20 7.12 8.26
N ALA A 25 -1.38 7.41 7.72
CA ALA A 25 -2.61 7.56 8.50
C ALA A 25 -3.03 6.26 9.21
N ALA A 26 -2.81 5.10 8.59
CA ALA A 26 -3.14 3.79 9.14
C ALA A 26 -2.44 3.48 10.48
N ARG A 27 -1.31 4.13 10.77
CA ARG A 27 -0.60 3.98 12.07
C ARG A 27 -1.45 4.37 13.28
N VAL A 28 -2.46 5.20 13.10
CA VAL A 28 -3.41 5.57 14.17
C VAL A 28 -4.35 4.40 14.52
N LEU A 29 -4.56 3.49 13.57
CA LEU A 29 -5.49 2.36 13.69
C LEU A 29 -4.78 1.04 14.06
N GLY A 30 -3.50 0.89 13.72
CA GLY A 30 -2.73 -0.32 13.99
C GLY A 30 -1.41 -0.39 13.20
N GLU A 31 -0.91 -1.59 12.96
CA GLU A 31 0.31 -1.77 12.16
C GLU A 31 -0.05 -1.81 10.66
N PRO A 32 0.42 -0.87 9.83
CA PRO A 32 0.08 -0.84 8.41
C PRO A 32 0.74 -1.97 7.61
N ALA A 33 0.00 -2.57 6.69
CA ALA A 33 0.52 -3.48 5.67
C ALA A 33 0.01 -3.06 4.27
N ALA A 34 0.92 -2.88 3.32
CA ALA A 34 0.56 -2.48 1.96
C ALA A 34 0.09 -3.70 1.14
N VAL A 35 -1.06 -3.56 0.48
CA VAL A 35 -1.62 -4.57 -0.41
C VAL A 35 -1.57 -4.06 -1.84
N VAL A 36 -0.75 -4.71 -2.66
CA VAL A 36 -0.56 -4.38 -4.08
C VAL A 36 -1.38 -5.33 -4.95
N MET A 37 -2.09 -4.79 -5.94
CA MET A 37 -2.80 -5.58 -6.95
C MET A 37 -2.06 -5.53 -8.28
N GLY A 38 -1.87 -6.68 -8.91
CA GLY A 38 -1.13 -6.79 -10.18
C GLY A 38 -1.19 -8.20 -10.77
N LYS A 39 -0.53 -8.40 -11.91
CA LYS A 39 -0.33 -9.76 -12.43
C LYS A 39 0.66 -10.50 -11.51
N PRO A 40 0.62 -11.84 -11.47
CA PRO A 40 1.61 -12.61 -10.71
C PRO A 40 3.05 -12.20 -11.09
N GLY A 41 3.89 -11.94 -10.09
CA GLY A 41 5.29 -11.56 -10.28
C GLY A 41 5.55 -10.10 -10.68
N THR A 42 4.56 -9.21 -10.61
CA THR A 42 4.73 -7.78 -10.97
C THR A 42 4.75 -6.83 -9.76
N ALA A 43 4.97 -7.34 -8.56
CA ALA A 43 4.98 -6.52 -7.34
C ALA A 43 6.34 -5.85 -7.09
N ASP A 44 7.44 -6.51 -7.45
CA ASP A 44 8.82 -6.04 -7.22
C ASP A 44 9.17 -4.64 -7.78
N PRO A 45 8.55 -4.14 -8.87
CA PRO A 45 8.84 -2.80 -9.38
C PRO A 45 8.31 -1.64 -8.51
N LEU A 46 7.48 -1.91 -7.50
CA LEU A 46 6.72 -0.92 -6.73
C LEU A 46 7.33 -0.56 -5.37
#